data_AF-A0A967RDN6-F1
#
_entry.id   AF-A0A967RDN6-F1
#
_cell.length_a   1.000
_cell.length_b   1.000
_cell.length_c   1.000
_cell.angle_alpha   90.00
_cell.angle_beta   90.00
_cell.angle_gamma   90.00
#
_symmetry.space_group_name_H-M   'P 1'
#
loop_
_entity.id
_entity.type
_entity.pdbx_description
1 polymer ?
#
loop_
_entity_poly.entity_id
_entity_poly.type
_entity_poly.pdbx_seq_one_letter_code
_entity_poly.pdbx_strand_id
1 'polypeptide(L)'
;VDLTPAKLVGHFNPAKVMADNYQPEYFEKGPLTSAMEKGGLLYIEEFNRMPADVSNVLISPMEEGEISIPRYGSVKSVRPFTVIAAQNPYDDVGTVRVSRAFMDRICLIKMKYQN
;
A
#
# COMPACT_ATOMS: atom_id res chain seq x y z
N VAL A 1 -10.29 -6.17 -10.95
CA VAL A 1 -10.07 -4.73 -10.70
C VAL A 1 -8.57 -4.51 -10.78
N ASP A 2 -8.08 -3.73 -11.74
CA ASP A 2 -6.64 -3.45 -11.82
C ASP A 2 -6.24 -2.57 -10.64
N LEU A 3 -5.55 -3.17 -9.67
CA LEU A 3 -4.92 -2.48 -8.56
C LEU A 3 -3.62 -1.85 -9.07
N THR A 4 -3.40 -0.58 -8.76
CA THR A 4 -2.22 0.18 -9.22
C THR A 4 -1.57 0.88 -8.03
N PRO A 5 -0.27 1.24 -8.13
CA PRO A 5 0.40 2.03 -7.09
C PRO A 5 -0.36 3.32 -6.74
N ALA A 6 -0.89 4.01 -7.76
CA ALA A 6 -1.67 5.22 -7.58
C ALA A 6 -2.96 5.02 -6.77
N LYS A 7 -3.61 3.85 -6.88
CA LYS A 7 -4.80 3.53 -6.06
C LYS A 7 -4.45 3.28 -4.60
N LEU A 8 -3.23 2.83 -4.31
CA LEU A 8 -2.76 2.55 -2.94
C LEU A 8 -2.20 3.81 -2.28
N VAL A 9 -1.33 4.55 -2.98
CA VAL A 9 -0.66 5.77 -2.49
C VAL A 9 -1.57 6.99 -2.60
N GLY A 10 -2.27 7.13 -3.71
CA GLY A 10 -2.98 8.35 -4.09
C GLY A 10 -2.42 8.95 -5.37
N HIS A 11 -3.13 9.95 -5.87
CA HIS A 11 -2.80 10.64 -7.12
C HIS A 11 -3.29 12.07 -7.10
N PHE A 12 -2.73 12.93 -7.94
CA PHE A 12 -3.25 14.28 -8.12
C PHE A 12 -4.47 14.27 -9.04
N ASN A 13 -5.47 15.09 -8.72
CA ASN A 13 -6.61 15.33 -9.59
C ASN A 13 -6.14 16.05 -10.88
N PRO A 14 -6.23 15.42 -12.06
CA PRO A 14 -5.64 15.96 -13.28
C PRO A 14 -6.31 17.27 -13.72
N ALA A 15 -7.62 17.41 -13.53
CA ALA A 15 -8.35 18.62 -13.94
C ALA A 15 -7.90 19.84 -13.11
N LYS A 16 -7.71 19.66 -11.80
CA LYS A 16 -7.22 20.73 -10.92
C LYS A 16 -5.77 21.09 -11.21
N VAL A 17 -4.91 20.09 -11.44
CA VAL A 17 -3.51 20.32 -11.79
C VAL A 17 -3.33 21.05 -13.12
N MET A 18 -4.16 20.75 -14.12
CA MET A 18 -4.11 21.44 -15.41
C MET A 18 -4.58 22.90 -15.30
N ALA A 19 -5.49 23.21 -14.38
CA ALA A 19 -6.02 24.56 -14.19
C ALA A 19 -5.12 25.45 -13.33
N ASP A 20 -4.49 24.88 -12.29
CA ASP A 20 -3.83 25.66 -11.22
C ASP A 20 -2.51 25.01 -10.72
N ASN A 21 -1.83 24.27 -11.60
CA ASN A 21 -0.58 23.57 -11.32
C ASN A 21 -0.69 22.57 -10.15
N TYR A 22 0.42 21.95 -9.75
CA TYR A 22 0.44 21.01 -8.62
C TYR A 22 0.31 21.76 -7.29
N GLN A 23 -0.78 21.48 -6.57
CA GLN A 23 -1.03 21.95 -5.21
C GLN A 23 -1.33 20.77 -4.28
N PRO A 24 -0.80 20.72 -3.04
CA PRO A 24 -1.00 19.60 -2.12
C PRO A 24 -2.47 19.20 -1.89
N GLU A 25 -3.39 20.17 -1.86
CA GLU A 25 -4.84 19.97 -1.71
C GLU A 25 -5.50 19.24 -2.90
N TYR A 26 -4.81 19.16 -4.04
CA TYR A 26 -5.26 18.41 -5.21
C TYR A 26 -4.81 16.96 -5.17
N PHE A 27 -4.00 16.57 -4.18
CA PHE A 27 -3.60 15.19 -3.97
C PHE A 27 -4.72 14.40 -3.28
N GLU A 28 -5.30 13.47 -4.02
CA GLU A 28 -6.29 12.52 -3.54
C GLU A 28 -5.57 11.32 -2.92
N LYS A 29 -5.49 11.33 -1.58
CA LYS A 29 -4.77 10.32 -0.79
C LYS A 29 -5.38 8.94 -0.97
N GLY A 30 -4.53 7.96 -1.24
CA GLY A 30 -4.90 6.55 -1.19
C GLY A 30 -4.97 6.01 0.24
N PRO A 31 -5.41 4.76 0.42
CA PRO A 31 -5.53 4.12 1.72
C PRO A 31 -4.19 3.99 2.45
N LEU A 32 -3.06 3.77 1.76
CA LEU A 32 -1.74 3.71 2.40
C LEU A 32 -1.35 5.06 2.98
N THR A 33 -1.39 6.12 2.18
CA THR A 33 -1.02 7.47 2.65
C THR A 33 -1.96 7.94 3.76
N SER A 34 -3.25 7.66 3.64
CA SER A 34 -4.22 7.97 4.68
C SER A 34 -3.93 7.24 6.00
N ALA A 35 -3.59 5.94 5.93
CA ALA A 35 -3.26 5.15 7.12
C ALA A 35 -1.93 5.60 7.75
N MET A 36 -0.94 6.00 6.94
CA MET A 36 0.32 6.54 7.44
C MET A 36 0.10 7.85 8.18
N GLU A 37 -0.58 8.84 7.58
CA GLU A 37 -0.76 10.16 8.20
C GLU A 37 -1.67 10.13 9.44
N LYS A 38 -2.70 9.28 9.44
CA LYS A 38 -3.63 9.16 10.59
C LYS A 38 -3.11 8.22 11.67
N GLY A 39 -2.17 7.35 11.33
CA GLY A 39 -1.92 6.12 12.08
C GLY A 39 -3.07 5.13 11.93
N GLY A 40 -2.85 3.91 12.38
CA GLY A 40 -3.77 2.80 12.44
C GLY A 40 -3.27 1.60 11.66
N LEU A 41 -4.22 0.85 11.12
CA LEU A 41 -3.99 -0.38 10.38
C LEU A 41 -4.34 -0.18 8.90
N LEU A 42 -3.41 -0.55 8.02
CA LEU A 42 -3.73 -0.83 6.62
C LEU A 42 -3.97 -2.33 6.48
N TYR A 43 -5.22 -2.71 6.23
CA TYR A 43 -5.60 -4.10 6.01
C TYR A 43 -5.74 -4.40 4.51
N ILE A 44 -5.10 -5.48 4.05
CA ILE A 44 -5.08 -5.90 2.64
C ILE A 44 -5.58 -7.33 2.52
N GLU A 45 -6.67 -7.53 1.79
CA GLU A 45 -7.19 -8.85 1.41
C GLU A 45 -6.52 -9.36 0.12
N GLU A 46 -6.50 -10.68 -0.04
CA GLU A 46 -6.01 -11.37 -1.24
C GLU A 46 -4.61 -10.87 -1.70
N PHE A 47 -3.68 -10.73 -0.76
CA PHE A 47 -2.37 -10.12 -1.01
C PHE A 47 -1.59 -10.79 -2.16
N ASN A 48 -1.74 -12.10 -2.33
CA ASN A 48 -1.14 -12.86 -3.43
C ASN A 48 -1.70 -12.50 -4.81
N ARG A 49 -2.79 -11.76 -4.94
CA ARG A 49 -3.31 -11.26 -6.22
C ARG A 49 -2.74 -9.89 -6.60
N MET A 50 -2.01 -9.24 -5.69
CA MET A 50 -1.46 -7.92 -5.92
C MET A 50 -0.26 -7.98 -6.88
N PRO A 51 -0.21 -7.13 -7.93
CA PRO A 51 0.97 -6.98 -8.76
C PRO A 51 2.21 -6.59 -7.94
N ALA A 52 3.38 -7.06 -8.38
CA ALA A 52 4.62 -6.88 -7.62
C ALA A 52 5.00 -5.40 -7.41
N ASP A 53 4.77 -4.55 -8.42
CA ASP A 53 5.00 -3.11 -8.32
C ASP A 53 4.13 -2.45 -7.25
N VAL A 54 2.85 -2.86 -7.11
CA VAL A 54 1.98 -2.38 -6.04
C VAL A 54 2.46 -2.86 -4.67
N SER A 55 2.86 -4.13 -4.53
CA SER A 55 3.39 -4.65 -3.26
C SER A 55 4.68 -3.93 -2.82
N ASN A 56 5.54 -3.57 -3.79
CA ASN A 56 6.83 -2.94 -3.50
C ASN A 56 6.67 -1.54 -2.90
N VAL A 57 5.55 -0.86 -3.19
CA VAL A 57 5.23 0.45 -2.58
C VAL A 57 5.13 0.36 -1.06
N LEU A 58 4.74 -0.80 -0.51
CA LEU A 58 4.58 -0.99 0.93
C LEU A 58 5.92 -1.15 1.66
N ILE A 59 7.02 -1.43 0.95
CA ILE A 59 8.33 -1.74 1.56
C ILE A 59 8.85 -0.58 2.40
N SER A 60 9.05 0.61 1.80
CA SER A 60 9.56 1.78 2.54
C SER A 60 8.66 2.20 3.71
N PRO A 61 7.32 2.28 3.56
CA PRO A 61 6.42 2.49 4.70
C PRO A 61 6.60 1.51 5.86
N MET A 62 6.85 0.23 5.56
CA MET A 62 6.98 -0.82 6.57
C MET A 62 8.37 -0.83 7.23
N GLU A 63 9.44 -0.56 6.47
CA GLU A 63 10.81 -0.56 6.98
C GLU A 63 11.20 0.75 7.67
N GLU A 64 10.84 1.88 7.06
CA GLU A 64 11.31 3.21 7.47
C GLU A 64 10.20 4.03 8.15
N GLY A 65 8.93 3.63 7.98
CA GLY A 65 7.80 4.44 8.42
C GLY A 65 7.65 5.73 7.60
N GLU A 66 8.22 5.78 6.39
CA GLU A 66 8.25 6.94 5.51
C GLU A 66 8.06 6.52 4.04
N ILE A 67 7.45 7.38 3.24
CA ILE A 67 7.36 7.23 1.79
C ILE A 67 7.53 8.57 1.09
N SER A 68 8.28 8.60 -0.01
CA SER A 68 8.41 9.77 -0.88
C SER A 68 7.40 9.71 -2.01
N ILE A 69 6.50 10.70 -2.08
CA ILE A 69 5.45 10.79 -3.09
C ILE A 69 5.80 11.94 -4.05
N PRO A 70 5.99 11.68 -5.36
CA PRO A 70 6.34 12.71 -6.33
C PRO A 70 5.37 13.90 -6.27
N ARG A 71 5.91 15.12 -6.15
CA ARG A 71 5.18 16.40 -6.09
C ARG A 71 4.27 16.62 -4.88
N TYR A 72 4.01 15.59 -4.07
CA TYR A 72 3.29 15.72 -2.79
C TYR A 72 4.26 15.87 -1.60
N GLY A 73 5.43 15.23 -1.68
CA GLY A 73 6.49 15.31 -0.67
C GLY A 73 6.67 14.01 0.10
N SER A 74 7.43 14.08 1.20
CA SER A 74 7.62 12.95 2.12
C SER A 74 6.45 12.84 3.09
N VAL A 75 5.96 11.62 3.27
CA VAL A 75 4.94 11.26 4.26
C VAL A 75 5.56 10.36 5.31
N LYS A 76 5.61 10.86 6.55
CA LYS A 76 6.00 10.08 7.72
C LYS A 76 4.78 9.50 8.40
N SER A 77 4.86 8.23 8.77
CA SER A 77 3.80 7.53 9.49
C SER A 77 3.66 8.02 10.92
N VAL A 78 2.42 8.25 11.35
CA VAL A 78 2.06 8.51 12.74
C VAL A 78 1.85 7.17 13.43
N ARG A 79 2.47 6.99 14.61
CA ARG A 79 2.32 5.76 15.38
C ARG A 79 0.96 5.69 16.10
N PRO A 80 0.35 4.50 16.21
CA PRO A 80 0.79 3.24 15.60
C PRO A 80 0.50 3.23 14.09
N PHE A 81 1.38 2.69 13.25
CA PHE A 81 1.08 2.37 11.85
C PHE A 81 1.53 0.93 11.60
N THR A 82 0.66 0.12 11.00
CA THR A 82 0.96 -1.29 10.71
C THR A 82 0.22 -1.74 9.47
N VAL A 83 0.81 -2.67 8.72
CA VAL A 83 0.18 -3.35 7.60
C VAL A 83 -0.14 -4.78 8.03
N ILE A 84 -1.40 -5.20 7.85
CA ILE A 84 -1.81 -6.61 7.97
C ILE A 84 -2.37 -7.04 6.63
N ALA A 85 -1.92 -8.19 6.16
CA ALA A 85 -2.34 -8.74 4.89
C ALA A 85 -2.80 -10.20 5.07
N ALA A 86 -3.89 -10.55 4.38
CA ALA A 86 -4.42 -11.90 4.32
C ALA A 86 -4.31 -12.44 2.88
N GLN A 87 -4.16 -13.76 2.76
CA GLN A 87 -4.19 -14.46 1.47
C GLN A 87 -4.78 -15.85 1.66
N ASN A 88 -5.51 -16.33 0.66
CA ASN A 88 -5.98 -17.72 0.64
C ASN A 88 -4.85 -18.63 0.10
N PRO A 89 -4.33 -19.59 0.88
CA PRO A 89 -3.23 -20.44 0.46
C PRO A 89 -3.61 -21.52 -0.57
N TYR A 90 -4.91 -21.75 -0.81
CA TYR A 90 -5.40 -22.78 -1.73
C TYR A 90 -5.91 -22.24 -3.07
N ASP A 91 -5.91 -20.92 -3.23
CA ASP A 91 -6.39 -20.27 -4.43
C ASP A 91 -5.20 -19.90 -5.31
N ASP A 92 -4.82 -20.81 -6.22
CA ASP A 92 -3.68 -20.64 -7.13
C ASP A 92 -4.05 -19.89 -8.42
N VAL A 93 -5.34 -19.66 -8.68
CA VAL A 93 -5.80 -19.04 -9.93
C VAL A 93 -5.60 -17.53 -9.88
N GLY A 94 -4.68 -17.02 -10.70
CA GLY A 94 -4.43 -15.58 -10.82
C GLY A 94 -3.62 -15.00 -9.66
N THR A 95 -2.70 -15.78 -9.09
CA THR A 95 -1.76 -15.33 -8.07
C THR A 95 -0.43 -14.87 -8.67
N VAL A 96 0.18 -13.89 -8.02
CA VAL A 96 1.49 -13.35 -8.32
C VAL A 96 2.45 -13.86 -7.24
N ARG A 97 3.63 -14.33 -7.66
CA ARG A 97 4.67 -14.72 -6.72
C ARG A 97 5.12 -13.49 -5.94
N VAL A 98 4.85 -13.47 -4.63
CA VAL A 98 5.38 -12.44 -3.74
C VAL A 98 6.91 -12.48 -3.77
N SER A 99 7.54 -11.32 -3.94
CA SER A 99 8.99 -11.24 -4.04
C SER A 99 9.64 -11.71 -2.74
N ARG A 100 10.81 -12.35 -2.84
CA ARG A 100 11.56 -12.78 -1.64
C ARG A 100 11.89 -11.60 -0.73
N ALA A 101 12.29 -10.48 -1.33
CA ALA A 101 12.58 -9.25 -0.60
C ALA A 101 11.39 -8.78 0.24
N PHE A 102 10.17 -8.86 -0.30
CA PHE A 102 8.97 -8.55 0.47
C PHE A 102 8.72 -9.56 1.59
N MET A 103 8.85 -10.86 1.30
CA MET A 103 8.67 -11.92 2.28
C MET A 103 9.64 -11.82 3.47
N ASP A 104 10.87 -11.36 3.24
CA ASP A 104 11.88 -11.16 4.29
C ASP A 104 11.51 -10.02 5.28
N ARG A 105 10.54 -9.17 4.91
CA ARG A 105 10.11 -7.99 5.69
C ARG A 105 8.79 -8.18 6.43
N ILE A 106 8.19 -9.38 6.35
CA ILE A 106 6.89 -9.66 6.96
C ILE A 106 6.95 -10.82 7.96
N CYS A 107 6.03 -10.79 8.92
CA CYS A 107 5.74 -11.95 9.77
C CYS A 107 4.62 -12.77 9.12
N LEU A 108 4.95 -13.97 8.63
CA LEU A 108 3.95 -14.89 8.06
C LEU A 108 3.36 -15.77 9.16
N ILE A 109 2.06 -15.62 9.41
CA ILE A 109 1.30 -16.48 10.31
C ILE A 109 0.43 -17.43 9.48
N LYS A 110 0.67 -18.75 9.59
CA LYS A 110 -0.17 -19.76 8.94
C LYS A 110 -1.33 -20.13 9.85
N MET A 111 -2.55 -19.79 9.44
CA MET A 111 -3.77 -20.14 10.17
C MET A 111 -4.30 -21.49 9.67
N LYS A 112 -4.76 -22.33 10.60
CA LYS A 112 -5.58 -23.51 10.29
C LYS A 112 -7.04 -23.11 10.32
N TYR A 113 -7.89 -23.89 9.68
CA TYR A 113 -9.34 -23.74 9.84
C TYR A 113 -9.71 -23.81 11.32
N GLN A 114 -10.68 -22.97 11.71
CA GLN A 114 -11.24 -23.00 13.04
C GLN A 114 -11.95 -24.35 13.22
N ASN A 115 -11.49 -25.13 14.18
CA ASN A 115 -12.15 -26.38 14.59
C ASN A 115 -13.42 -26.07 15.38
#